data_AF-A0A952EVM6-F1
#
_entry.id   AF-A0A952EVM6-F1
#
_cell.length_a   1.000
_cell.length_b   1.000
_cell.length_c   1.000
_cell.angle_alpha   90.00
_cell.angle_beta   90.00
_cell.angle_gamma   90.00
#
_symmetry.space_group_name_H-M   'P 1'
#
loop_
_entity.id
_entity.type
_entity.pdbx_description
1 polymer ?
#
loop_
_entity_poly.entity_id
_entity_poly.type
_entity_poly.pdbx_seq_one_letter_code
_entity_poly.pdbx_strand_id
1 'polypeptide(L)' 'MSGAVGMWLWVLPTAGRSGSVSVWASEEDLERFISLPHHVDIMRRYGDRGTIQSTMWTADRFDRSVILDRARRWITST' A
#
# COMPACT_ATOMS: atom_id res chain seq x y z
N MET A 1 -1.16 14.52 7.86
CA MET A 1 -2.41 13.76 7.65
C MET A 1 -2.70 13.00 8.92
N SER A 2 -3.89 13.17 9.49
CA SER A 2 -4.39 12.28 10.53
C SER A 2 -4.67 10.90 9.93
N GLY A 3 -4.51 9.84 10.70
CA GLY A 3 -4.99 8.51 10.33
C GLY A 3 -3.97 7.57 9.68
N ALA A 4 -2.76 7.99 9.32
CA ALA A 4 -1.72 7.04 8.92
C ALA A 4 -1.21 6.27 10.16
N VAL A 5 -1.36 4.95 10.17
CA VAL A 5 -1.01 4.07 11.31
C VAL A 5 0.34 3.39 11.09
N GLY A 6 0.64 2.98 9.86
CA GLY A 6 1.89 2.30 9.54
C GLY A 6 2.16 2.19 8.05
N MET A 7 3.45 2.08 7.69
CA MET A 7 3.89 1.90 6.31
C MET A 7 5.14 1.05 6.24
N TRP A 8 5.18 0.14 5.28
CA TRP A 8 6.36 -0.68 4.95
C TRP A 8 6.56 -0.68 3.44
N LEU A 9 7.82 -0.68 3.03
CA LEU A 9 8.21 -0.88 1.65
C LEU A 9 8.74 -2.31 1.48
N TRP A 10 8.54 -2.89 0.31
CA TRP A 10 9.04 -4.21 -0.03
C TRP A 10 9.58 -4.24 -1.46
N VAL A 11 10.50 -5.18 -1.71
CA VAL A 11 11.09 -5.42 -3.02
C VAL A 11 11.37 -6.91 -3.20
N LEU A 12 11.12 -7.41 -4.40
CA LEU A 12 11.52 -8.72 -4.90
C LEU A 12 12.43 -8.49 -6.12
N PRO A 13 13.75 -8.29 -5.93
CA PRO A 13 14.62 -7.79 -6.98
C PRO A 13 14.68 -8.68 -8.23
N THR A 14 14.76 -10.00 -8.04
CA THR A 14 14.81 -10.98 -9.14
C THR A 14 13.51 -11.07 -9.94
N ALA A 15 12.39 -10.66 -9.34
CA ALA A 15 11.09 -10.60 -9.99
C ALA A 15 10.77 -9.21 -10.56
N GLY A 16 11.65 -8.22 -10.37
CA GLY A 16 11.41 -6.84 -10.80
C GLY A 16 10.18 -6.18 -10.15
N ARG A 17 9.79 -6.63 -8.94
CA ARG A 17 8.57 -6.17 -8.26
C ARG A 17 8.91 -5.42 -6.98
N SER A 18 8.14 -4.38 -6.71
CA SER A 18 8.24 -3.58 -5.49
C SER A 18 6.89 -2.99 -5.15
N GLY A 19 6.74 -2.53 -3.92
CA GLY A 19 5.55 -1.81 -3.52
C GLY A 19 5.59 -1.38 -2.06
N SER A 20 4.41 -1.05 -1.56
CA SER A 20 4.20 -0.69 -0.16
C SER A 20 3.03 -1.44 0.44
N VAL A 21 3.06 -1.54 1.76
CA VAL A 21 1.91 -1.86 2.61
C VAL A 21 1.67 -0.63 3.45
N SER A 22 0.47 -0.04 3.36
CA SER A 22 0.09 1.12 4.18
C SER A 22 -1.15 0.77 4.99
N VAL A 23 -1.21 1.29 6.21
CA VAL A 23 -2.31 1.04 7.15
C VAL A 23 -2.84 2.38 7.59
N TRP A 24 -4.17 2.50 7.51
CA TRP A 24 -4.91 3.72 7.78
C TRP A 24 -5.95 3.45 8.86
N ALA A 25 -6.22 4.46 9.68
CA ALA A 25 -7.21 4.39 10.75
C ALA A 25 -8.63 4.27 10.20
N SER A 26 -8.87 4.77 9.00
CA SER A 26 -10.12 4.66 8.26
C SER A 26 -9.88 4.61 6.76
N GLU A 27 -10.88 4.15 6.01
CA GLU A 27 -10.91 4.23 4.55
C GLU A 27 -10.89 5.70 4.08
N GLU A 28 -11.59 6.59 4.80
CA GLU A 28 -11.60 8.03 4.50
C GLU A 28 -10.20 8.66 4.59
N ASP A 29 -9.38 8.25 5.55
CA ASP A 29 -7.99 8.73 5.67
C ASP A 29 -7.11 8.24 4.51
N LEU A 30 -7.34 7.02 4.02
CA LEU A 30 -6.70 6.51 2.80
C LEU A 30 -7.16 7.29 1.57
N GLU A 31 -8.46 7.52 1.42
CA GLU A 31 -9.04 8.27 0.29
C GLU A 31 -8.49 9.69 0.22
N ARG A 32 -8.40 10.37 1.37
CA ARG A 32 -7.77 11.69 1.47
C ARG A 32 -6.33 11.66 0.99
N PHE A 33 -5.55 10.63 1.35
CA PHE A 33 -4.16 10.50 0.91
C PHE A 33 -4.03 10.29 -0.60
N ILE A 34 -4.77 9.33 -1.17
CA ILE A 34 -4.66 9.02 -2.61
C ILE A 34 -5.19 10.17 -3.48
N SER A 35 -6.06 11.01 -2.92
CA SER A 35 -6.60 12.20 -3.58
C SER A 35 -5.70 13.44 -3.49
N LEU A 36 -4.62 13.40 -2.68
CA LEU A 36 -3.70 14.53 -2.58
C LEU A 36 -3.08 14.84 -3.95
N PRO A 37 -3.03 16.11 -4.39
CA PRO A 37 -2.43 16.48 -5.68
C PRO A 37 -1.02 15.91 -5.87
N HIS A 38 -0.19 15.96 -4.82
CA HIS A 38 1.16 15.40 -4.86
C HIS A 38 1.18 13.87 -5.06
N HIS A 39 0.23 13.12 -4.46
CA HIS A 39 0.11 11.68 -4.70
C HIS A 39 -0.31 11.41 -6.15
N VAL A 40 -1.31 12.14 -6.64
CA VAL A 40 -1.78 12.05 -8.03
C VAL A 40 -0.65 12.36 -9.01
N ASP A 41 0.18 13.36 -8.74
CA ASP A 41 1.31 13.73 -9.59
C ASP A 41 2.38 12.63 -9.64
N ILE A 42 2.66 11.96 -8.52
CA ILE A 42 3.53 10.78 -8.48
C ILE A 42 2.94 9.67 -9.34
N MET A 43 1.66 9.33 -9.15
CA MET A 43 1.00 8.26 -9.91
C MET A 43 0.96 8.57 -11.41
N ARG A 44 0.75 9.83 -11.80
CA ARG A 44 0.83 10.27 -13.20
C ARG A 44 2.24 10.15 -13.78
N ARG A 45 3.27 10.46 -13.00
CA ARG A 45 4.67 10.47 -13.46
C ARG A 45 5.29 9.08 -13.58
N TYR A 46 4.82 8.13 -12.78
CA TYR A 46 5.44 6.81 -12.63
C TYR A 46 4.51 5.64 -12.92
N GLY A 47 3.19 5.84 -12.98
CA GLY A 47 2.20 4.77 -13.08
C GLY A 47 2.20 4.01 -14.41
N ASP A 48 2.79 4.58 -15.45
CA ASP A 48 2.96 3.96 -16.76
C ASP A 48 4.24 3.12 -16.89
N ARG A 49 5.13 3.15 -15.88
CA ARG A 49 6.42 2.45 -15.90
C ARG A 49 6.34 0.97 -15.52
N GLY A 50 5.15 0.46 -15.23
CA GLY A 50 4.92 -0.93 -14.87
C GLY A 50 3.44 -1.22 -14.62
N THR A 51 3.11 -2.46 -14.32
CA THR A 51 1.76 -2.84 -13.92
C THR A 51 1.58 -2.62 -12.42
N ILE A 52 0.56 -1.86 -12.05
CA ILE A 52 0.20 -1.63 -10.65
C ILE A 52 -0.97 -2.55 -10.28
N GLN A 53 -0.79 -3.28 -9.18
CA GLN A 53 -1.85 -4.04 -8.53
C GLN A 53 -1.95 -3.57 -7.09
N SER A 54 -3.17 -3.44 -6.59
CA SER A 54 -3.44 -3.12 -5.20
C SER A 54 -4.57 -4.01 -4.68
N THR A 55 -4.57 -4.21 -3.37
CA THR A 55 -5.67 -4.82 -2.65
C THR A 55 -5.86 -4.05 -1.35
N MET A 56 -7.09 -3.99 -0.88
CA MET A 56 -7.46 -3.32 0.36
C MET A 56 -8.31 -4.28 1.20
N TRP A 57 -8.13 -4.23 2.52
CA TRP A 57 -8.97 -4.93 3.47
C TRP A 57 -9.04 -4.12 4.77
N THR A 58 -10.10 -4.34 5.54
CA THR A 58 -10.28 -3.75 6.87
C THR A 58 -9.91 -4.75 7.96
N ALA A 59 -9.52 -4.24 9.13
CA ALA A 59 -9.25 -5.04 10.31
C ALA A 59 -9.73 -4.29 11.55
N ASP A 60 -10.39 -5.01 12.48
CA ASP A 60 -10.96 -4.41 13.70
C ASP A 60 -9.89 -3.87 14.65
N ARG A 61 -8.68 -4.44 14.58
CA ARG A 61 -7.52 -4.04 15.39
C ARG A 61 -6.25 -4.06 14.57
N PHE A 62 -5.37 -3.13 14.88
CA PHE A 62 -4.03 -3.12 14.34
C PHE A 62 -3.17 -4.20 15.02
N ASP A 63 -2.79 -5.23 14.25
CA ASP A 63 -1.74 -6.18 14.62
C ASP A 63 -0.71 -6.25 13.48
N ARG A 64 0.49 -5.76 13.78
CA ARG A 64 1.58 -5.69 12.81
C ARG A 64 1.93 -7.06 12.22
N SER A 65 1.94 -8.11 13.03
CA SER A 65 2.34 -9.45 12.57
C SER A 65 1.32 -10.01 11.57
N VAL A 66 0.03 -9.90 11.91
CA VAL A 66 -1.08 -10.34 11.07
C VAL A 66 -1.12 -9.57 9.74
N ILE A 67 -0.90 -8.24 9.79
CA ILE A 67 -0.86 -7.38 8.60
C ILE A 67 0.29 -7.79 7.67
N LEU A 68 1.50 -7.93 8.21
CA LEU A 68 2.67 -8.28 7.41
C LEU A 68 2.59 -9.70 6.86
N ASP A 69 2.04 -10.66 7.61
CA ASP A 69 1.85 -12.03 7.14
C ASP A 69 0.81 -12.11 6.02
N ARG A 70 -0.30 -11.36 6.13
CA ARG A 70 -1.30 -11.26 5.05
C ARG A 70 -0.71 -10.61 3.81
N ALA A 71 0.00 -9.49 3.96
CA ALA A 71 0.64 -8.81 2.85
C ALA A 71 1.66 -9.71 2.15
N ARG A 72 2.51 -10.41 2.92
CA ARG A 72 3.48 -11.37 2.40
C ARG A 72 2.81 -12.43 1.55
N ARG A 73 1.72 -13.05 2.02
CA ARG A 73 0.98 -14.08 1.25
C ARG A 73 0.52 -13.56 -0.10
N TRP A 74 -0.07 -12.36 -0.15
CA TRP A 74 -0.55 -11.75 -1.39
C TRP A 74 0.58 -11.38 -2.35
N ILE A 75 1.67 -10.79 -1.82
CA ILE A 75 2.86 -10.41 -2.60
C ILE A 75 3.46 -11.65 -3.27
N THR A 76 3.56 -12.78 -2.56
CA THR A 76 4.19 -14.00 -3.08
C THR A 76 3.25 -14.90 -3.89
N SER A 77 1.93 -14.68 -3.84
CA SER A 77 0.95 -15.46 -4.63
C SER A 77 0.66 -14.88 -6.00
N THR A 78 0.96 -13.60 -6.18
CA THR A 78 0.86 -12.86 -7.45
C THR A 78 2.20 -12.96 -8.17
#